data_AF-A0A960B470-F1
#
_entry.id   AF-A0A960B470-F1
#
_cell.length_a   1.000
_cell.length_b   1.000
_cell.length_c   1.000
_cell.angle_alpha   90.00
_cell.angle_beta   90.00
_cell.angle_gamma   90.00
#
_symmetry.space_group_name_H-M   'P 1'
#
loop_
_entity.id
_entity.type
_entity.pdbx_description
1 polymer ?
#
loop_
_entity_poly.entity_id
_entity_poly.type
_entity_poly.pdbx_seq_one_letter_code
_entity_poly.pdbx_strand_id
1 'polypeptide(L)'
;MNRLVVRLVISHVLVALLGAVATFLVVRQLAPTLFDRSMMGQQAGMGQGMGQAGVGQQLGPGQGASLREQFAQAVNQALLVGAVVGALAAAAFGVAATWRLTRPLETIRAATRALAAGRYEAAVPLPHEQELAALAEDINLLGHSLQQTETRRVRLLGEVAHEMRTPLTVIDATVEGMIDGLVAPTPEHLGRVSDELRRLRRLSDDLS
;
A
#
# COMPACT_ATOMS: atom_id res chain seq x y z
N MET A 1 15.29 -10.98 -8.21
CA MET A 1 15.41 -9.54 -7.92
C MET A 1 14.07 -8.87 -8.18
N ASN A 2 13.42 -8.35 -7.15
CA ASN A 2 12.00 -7.94 -7.19
C ASN A 2 11.74 -6.85 -8.25
N ARG A 3 10.72 -7.05 -9.09
CA ARG A 3 10.36 -6.12 -10.17
C ARG A 3 9.90 -4.76 -9.63
N LEU A 4 9.37 -4.74 -8.41
CA LEU A 4 8.94 -3.54 -7.69
C LEU A 4 10.14 -2.69 -7.24
N VAL A 5 11.16 -3.32 -6.67
CA VAL A 5 12.43 -2.65 -6.32
C VAL A 5 13.12 -2.14 -7.57
N VAL A 6 13.13 -2.93 -8.65
CA VAL A 6 13.71 -2.51 -9.94
C VAL A 6 12.98 -1.30 -10.52
N ARG A 7 11.65 -1.26 -10.51
CA ARG A 7 10.87 -0.09 -10.98
C ARG A 7 11.09 1.15 -10.12
N LEU A 8 11.15 0.98 -8.80
CA LEU A 8 11.42 2.07 -7.87
C LEU A 8 12.84 2.63 -8.05
N VAL A 9 13.83 1.75 -8.21
CA VAL A 9 15.22 2.13 -8.47
C VAL A 9 15.33 2.82 -9.83
N ILE A 10 14.66 2.31 -10.87
CA ILE A 10 14.62 2.95 -12.19
C ILE A 10 14.01 4.35 -12.10
N SER A 11 12.94 4.57 -11.34
CA SER A 11 12.36 5.91 -11.19
C SER A 11 13.31 6.87 -10.46
N HIS A 12 14.00 6.42 -9.41
CA HIS A 12 14.99 7.23 -8.70
C HIS A 12 16.20 7.56 -9.59
N VAL A 13 16.67 6.60 -10.37
CA VAL A 13 17.75 6.78 -11.35
C VAL A 13 17.33 7.76 -12.44
N LEU A 14 16.08 7.69 -12.91
CA LEU A 14 15.55 8.59 -13.95
C LEU A 14 15.38 10.02 -13.43
N VAL A 15 14.89 10.20 -12.20
CA VAL A 15 14.79 11.52 -11.54
C VAL A 15 16.18 12.10 -11.31
N ALA A 16 17.14 11.31 -10.82
CA ALA A 16 18.52 11.74 -10.64
C ALA A 16 19.15 12.14 -11.98
N LEU A 17 18.90 11.39 -13.05
CA LEU A 17 19.34 11.70 -14.41
C LEU A 17 18.72 13.01 -14.92
N LEU A 18 17.41 13.20 -14.76
CA LEU A 18 16.74 14.44 -15.17
C LEU A 18 17.26 15.66 -14.40
N GLY A 19 17.47 15.53 -13.09
CA GLY A 19 18.08 16.58 -12.26
C GLY A 19 19.50 16.91 -12.71
N ALA A 20 20.31 15.89 -13.00
CA ALA A 20 21.67 16.05 -13.51
C ALA A 20 21.68 16.71 -14.90
N VAL A 21 20.80 16.29 -15.81
CA VAL A 21 20.68 16.87 -17.16
C VAL A 21 20.20 18.32 -17.09
N ALA A 22 19.18 18.62 -16.27
CA ALA A 22 18.71 19.98 -16.07
C ALA A 22 19.83 20.89 -15.54
N THR A 23 20.55 20.44 -14.51
CA THR A 23 21.69 21.18 -13.95
C THR A 23 22.79 21.39 -15.00
N PHE A 24 23.13 20.35 -15.76
CA PHE A 24 24.12 20.41 -16.83
C PHE A 24 23.72 21.40 -17.94
N LEU A 25 22.46 21.40 -18.36
CA LEU A 25 21.96 22.32 -19.40
C LEU A 25 21.95 23.77 -18.92
N VAL A 26 21.56 24.02 -17.66
CA VAL A 26 21.58 25.37 -17.08
C VAL A 26 23.01 25.90 -17.02
N VAL A 27 23.96 25.11 -16.50
CA VAL A 27 25.39 25.50 -16.47
C VAL A 27 25.91 25.75 -17.90
N ARG A 28 25.62 24.84 -18.83
CA ARG A 28 26.09 24.94 -20.23
C ARG A 28 25.57 26.18 -20.95
N GLN A 29 24.33 26.60 -20.72
CA GLN A 29 23.71 27.71 -21.44
C GLN A 29 23.94 29.07 -20.75
N LEU A 30 23.92 29.12 -19.41
CA LEU A 30 24.13 30.38 -18.68
C LEU A 30 25.59 30.78 -18.54
N ALA A 31 26.51 29.81 -18.39
CA ALA A 31 27.94 30.14 -18.23
C ALA A 31 28.51 30.98 -19.40
N PRO A 32 28.30 30.62 -20.69
CA PRO A 32 28.84 31.41 -21.80
C PRO A 32 28.13 32.76 -21.94
N THR A 33 26.80 32.82 -21.78
CA THR A 33 26.05 34.08 -21.92
C THR A 33 26.41 35.11 -20.85
N LEU A 34 26.70 34.65 -19.63
CA LEU A 34 27.17 35.52 -18.55
C LEU A 34 28.61 35.96 -18.79
N PHE A 35 29.49 35.04 -19.20
CA PHE A 35 30.88 35.36 -19.56
C PHE A 35 30.98 36.38 -20.70
N ASP A 36 30.15 36.24 -21.74
CA ASP A 36 30.09 37.16 -22.87
C ASP A 36 29.61 38.56 -22.44
N ARG A 37 28.63 38.65 -21.53
CA ARG A 37 28.23 39.95 -20.94
C ARG A 37 29.33 40.59 -20.10
N SER A 38 30.08 39.78 -19.34
CA SER A 38 31.23 40.26 -18.57
C SER A 38 32.30 40.87 -19.50
N MET A 39 32.61 40.15 -20.59
CA MET A 39 33.56 40.57 -21.62
C MET A 39 33.08 41.85 -22.35
N MET A 40 31.81 41.93 -22.73
CA MET A 40 31.26 43.10 -23.45
C MET A 40 31.25 44.36 -22.58
N GLY A 41 30.96 44.26 -21.28
CA GLY A 41 31.07 45.39 -20.35
C GLY A 41 32.50 45.91 -20.20
N GLN A 42 33.48 45.02 -20.33
CA GLN A 42 34.90 45.36 -20.24
C GLN A 42 35.46 45.99 -21.52
N GLN A 43 35.02 45.52 -22.70
CA GLN A 43 35.37 46.11 -23.99
C GLN A 43 34.73 47.48 -24.21
N ALA A 44 33.48 47.69 -23.75
CA ALA A 44 32.82 48.99 -23.80
C ALA A 44 33.58 50.06 -22.98
N GLY A 45 34.25 49.67 -21.90
CA GLY A 45 35.14 50.55 -21.13
C GLY A 45 36.47 50.88 -21.81
N MET A 46 36.93 50.06 -22.77
CA MET A 46 38.17 50.30 -23.52
C MET A 46 37.97 51.13 -24.80
N GLY A 47 36.75 51.22 -25.33
CA GLY A 47 36.44 51.92 -26.58
C GLY A 47 36.41 53.46 -26.50
N GLN A 48 36.32 54.05 -25.31
CA GLN A 48 36.30 55.52 -25.12
C GLN A 48 37.64 56.11 -24.67
N GLY A 49 38.71 55.31 -24.54
CA GLY A 49 39.99 55.74 -23.98
C GLY A 49 41.20 55.74 -24.91
N MET A 50 41.05 55.50 -26.22
CA MET A 50 42.19 55.49 -27.16
C MET A 50 42.47 56.88 -27.75
N GLY A 51 42.92 57.79 -26.89
CA GLY A 51 43.51 59.06 -27.28
C GLY A 51 44.57 59.45 -26.25
N GLN A 52 45.82 59.09 -26.52
CA GLN A 52 47.07 59.39 -25.79
C GLN A 52 47.49 58.49 -24.61
N ALA A 53 48.71 57.95 -24.81
CA ALA A 53 49.77 57.67 -23.83
C ALA A 53 49.71 56.37 -22.99
N GLY A 54 50.55 55.40 -23.39
CA GLY A 54 51.82 55.11 -22.71
C GLY A 54 51.81 54.45 -21.31
N VAL A 55 52.50 53.29 -21.25
CA VAL A 55 53.21 52.71 -20.08
C VAL A 55 52.34 52.11 -18.96
N GLY A 56 52.39 50.78 -18.86
CA GLY A 56 52.23 50.06 -17.61
C GLY A 56 50.81 49.96 -17.04
N GLN A 57 49.82 49.56 -17.84
CA GLN A 57 48.55 49.09 -17.26
C GLN A 57 48.72 47.70 -16.67
N GLN A 58 49.24 47.72 -15.45
CA GLN A 58 49.10 46.71 -14.42
C GLN A 58 47.66 46.16 -14.50
N LEU A 59 47.48 44.87 -14.78
CA LEU A 59 46.18 44.22 -14.68
C LEU A 59 45.64 44.53 -13.28
N GLY A 60 44.67 45.44 -13.20
CA GLY A 60 44.16 45.92 -11.93
C GLY A 60 43.62 44.73 -11.13
N PRO A 61 43.96 44.58 -9.83
CA PRO A 61 43.55 43.44 -9.01
C PRO A 61 42.04 43.18 -8.92
N GLY A 62 41.20 44.07 -9.46
CA GLY A 62 39.74 43.93 -9.52
C GLY A 62 39.18 43.17 -10.74
N GLN A 63 39.87 43.09 -11.88
CA GLN A 63 39.28 42.43 -13.07
C GLN A 63 39.14 40.92 -12.87
N GLY A 64 40.17 40.26 -12.31
CA GLY A 64 40.10 38.85 -11.94
C GLY A 64 39.11 38.57 -10.80
N ALA A 65 38.89 39.52 -9.89
CA ALA A 65 37.92 39.39 -8.80
C ALA A 65 36.47 39.44 -9.33
N SER A 66 36.17 40.38 -10.24
CA SER A 66 34.83 40.52 -10.82
C SER A 66 34.39 39.34 -11.70
N LEU A 67 35.31 38.71 -12.45
CA LEU A 67 35.03 37.51 -13.24
C LEU A 67 34.77 36.28 -12.34
N ARG A 68 35.50 36.16 -11.23
CA ARG A 68 35.29 35.09 -10.24
C ARG A 68 33.93 35.24 -9.54
N GLU A 69 33.53 36.45 -9.19
CA GLU A 69 32.22 36.72 -8.56
C GLU A 69 31.06 36.42 -9.50
N GLN A 70 31.13 36.87 -10.76
CA GLN A 70 30.07 36.61 -11.76
C GLN A 70 29.95 35.12 -12.07
N PHE A 71 31.08 34.42 -12.20
CA PHE A 71 31.08 32.96 -12.37
C PHE A 71 30.50 32.25 -11.13
N ALA A 72 30.90 32.65 -9.92
CA ALA A 72 30.37 32.06 -8.70
C ALA A 72 28.86 32.27 -8.55
N GLN A 73 28.35 33.46 -8.92
CA GLN A 73 26.91 33.73 -8.94
C GLN A 73 26.18 32.88 -9.97
N ALA A 74 26.70 32.74 -11.19
CA ALA A 74 26.14 31.88 -12.23
C ALA A 74 26.02 30.43 -11.78
N VAL A 75 27.09 29.90 -11.19
CA VAL A 75 27.15 28.53 -10.66
C VAL A 75 26.16 28.37 -9.51
N ASN A 76 26.10 29.31 -8.56
CA ASN A 76 25.17 29.27 -7.44
C ASN A 76 23.70 29.29 -7.91
N GLN A 77 23.37 30.14 -8.89
CA GLN A 77 22.02 30.19 -9.46
C GLN A 77 21.66 28.88 -10.17
N ALA A 78 22.59 28.31 -10.94
CA ALA A 78 22.41 27.03 -11.61
C ALA A 78 22.19 25.88 -10.62
N LEU A 79 22.98 25.85 -9.53
CA LEU A 79 22.85 24.87 -8.45
C LEU A 79 21.50 25.01 -7.72
N LEU A 80 21.06 26.23 -7.43
CA LEU A 80 19.77 26.48 -6.78
C LEU A 80 18.59 26.01 -7.65
N VAL A 81 18.59 26.34 -8.95
CA VAL A 81 17.54 25.89 -9.87
C VAL A 81 17.55 24.36 -10.00
N GLY A 82 18.73 23.76 -10.17
CA GLY A 82 18.87 22.31 -10.23
C GLY A 82 18.38 21.61 -8.96
N ALA A 83 18.71 22.16 -7.80
CA ALA A 83 18.27 21.65 -6.50
C ALA A 83 16.74 21.74 -6.34
N VAL A 84 16.13 22.86 -6.69
CA VAL A 84 14.66 23.04 -6.61
C VAL A 84 13.94 22.08 -7.56
N VAL A 85 14.37 21.98 -8.81
CA VAL A 85 13.77 21.07 -9.80
C VAL A 85 13.94 19.62 -9.36
N GLY A 86 15.13 19.24 -8.90
CA GLY A 86 15.40 17.91 -8.37
C GLY A 86 14.53 17.57 -7.14
N ALA A 87 14.39 18.51 -6.21
CA ALA A 87 13.57 18.35 -5.02
C ALA A 87 12.08 18.19 -5.37
N LEU A 88 11.55 19.01 -6.29
CA LEU A 88 10.16 18.91 -6.75
C LEU A 88 9.89 17.60 -7.46
N ALA A 89 10.81 17.16 -8.34
CA ALA A 89 10.70 15.87 -9.00
C ALA A 89 10.71 14.72 -7.98
N ALA A 90 11.66 14.72 -7.04
CA ALA A 90 11.74 13.71 -5.98
C ALA A 90 10.46 13.67 -5.13
N ALA A 91 9.92 14.83 -4.75
CA ALA A 91 8.68 14.92 -3.99
C ALA A 91 7.48 14.37 -4.78
N ALA A 92 7.32 14.74 -6.05
CA ALA A 92 6.24 14.25 -6.90
C ALA A 92 6.28 12.71 -7.05
N PHE A 93 7.47 12.15 -7.28
CA PHE A 93 7.66 10.70 -7.35
C PHE A 93 7.42 10.00 -6.01
N GLY A 94 7.88 10.59 -4.90
CA GLY A 94 7.63 10.08 -3.56
C GLY A 94 6.13 9.95 -3.28
N VAL A 95 5.37 11.01 -3.55
CA VAL A 95 3.90 11.02 -3.40
C VAL A 95 3.24 9.95 -4.29
N ALA A 96 3.64 9.86 -5.56
CA ALA A 96 3.09 8.87 -6.48
C ALA A 96 3.38 7.42 -6.05
N ALA A 97 4.60 7.15 -5.56
CA ALA A 97 5.00 5.84 -5.06
C ALA A 97 4.23 5.46 -3.79
N THR A 98 4.09 6.40 -2.85
CA THR A 98 3.27 6.22 -1.64
C THR A 98 1.83 5.88 -2.00
N TRP A 99 1.21 6.62 -2.93
CA TRP A 99 -0.18 6.35 -3.30
C TRP A 99 -0.38 4.98 -3.97
N ARG A 100 0.60 4.52 -4.77
CA ARG A 100 0.53 3.19 -5.41
C ARG A 100 0.66 2.04 -4.42
N LEU A 101 1.39 2.20 -3.33
CA LEU A 101 1.63 1.12 -2.37
C LEU A 101 0.68 1.17 -1.17
N THR A 102 0.45 2.35 -0.60
CA THR A 102 -0.30 2.48 0.64
C THR A 102 -1.79 2.22 0.44
N ARG A 103 -2.40 2.66 -0.66
CA ARG A 103 -3.84 2.45 -0.90
C ARG A 103 -4.23 0.96 -1.01
N PRO A 104 -3.53 0.13 -1.81
CA PRO A 104 -3.81 -1.31 -1.84
C PRO A 104 -3.60 -1.98 -0.48
N LEU A 105 -2.55 -1.59 0.26
CA LEU A 105 -2.28 -2.15 1.59
C LEU A 105 -3.37 -1.79 2.60
N GLU A 106 -3.91 -0.56 2.56
CA GLU A 106 -5.06 -0.17 3.38
C GLU A 106 -6.31 -0.98 3.03
N THR A 107 -6.52 -1.27 1.73
CA THR A 107 -7.63 -2.09 1.26
C THR A 107 -7.51 -3.53 1.78
N ILE A 108 -6.32 -4.13 1.66
CA ILE A 108 -6.02 -5.47 2.20
C ILE A 108 -6.24 -5.47 3.72
N ARG A 109 -5.72 -4.47 4.44
CA ARG A 109 -5.89 -4.35 5.90
C ARG A 109 -7.36 -4.26 6.30
N ALA A 110 -8.17 -3.50 5.55
CA ALA A 110 -9.60 -3.39 5.79
C ALA A 110 -10.31 -4.74 5.58
N ALA A 111 -9.96 -5.47 4.52
CA ALA A 111 -10.50 -6.80 4.26
C ALA A 111 -10.11 -7.80 5.34
N THR A 112 -8.84 -7.84 5.77
CA THR A 112 -8.41 -8.72 6.88
C THR A 112 -9.18 -8.42 8.16
N ARG A 113 -9.45 -7.14 8.48
CA ARG A 113 -10.31 -6.77 9.62
C ARG A 113 -11.76 -7.21 9.44
N ALA A 114 -12.29 -7.17 8.22
CA ALA A 114 -13.62 -7.66 7.92
C ALA A 114 -13.72 -9.19 8.12
N LEU A 115 -12.72 -9.94 7.63
CA LEU A 115 -12.61 -11.39 7.85
C LEU A 115 -12.56 -11.72 9.35
N ALA A 116 -11.75 -10.99 10.12
CA ALA A 116 -11.66 -11.17 11.57
C ALA A 116 -12.99 -10.86 12.29
N ALA A 117 -13.85 -10.02 11.71
CA ALA A 117 -15.18 -9.71 12.20
C ALA A 117 -16.26 -10.69 11.69
N GLY A 118 -15.89 -11.79 11.02
CA GLY A 118 -16.81 -12.79 10.50
C GLY A 118 -17.44 -12.45 9.14
N ARG A 119 -17.01 -11.36 8.49
CA ARG A 119 -17.50 -10.99 7.14
C ARG A 119 -16.63 -11.62 6.06
N TYR A 120 -16.88 -12.89 5.78
CA TYR A 120 -16.03 -13.71 4.89
C TYR A 120 -16.18 -13.43 3.38
N GLU A 121 -17.25 -12.72 2.98
CA GLU A 121 -17.56 -12.40 1.58
C GLU A 121 -16.80 -11.16 1.05
N ALA A 122 -15.97 -10.52 1.88
CA ALA A 122 -15.23 -9.34 1.50
C ALA A 122 -14.16 -9.67 0.45
N ALA A 123 -14.35 -9.18 -0.78
CA ALA A 123 -13.40 -9.34 -1.87
C ALA A 123 -12.37 -8.21 -1.89
N VAL A 124 -11.09 -8.57 -1.99
CA VAL A 124 -9.99 -7.64 -2.22
C VAL A 124 -9.74 -7.52 -3.73
N PRO A 125 -9.83 -6.31 -4.32
CA PRO A 125 -9.46 -6.07 -5.70
C PRO A 125 -7.97 -6.37 -5.93
N LEU A 126 -7.64 -6.94 -7.09
CA LEU A 126 -6.26 -7.24 -7.47
C LEU A 126 -5.53 -5.96 -7.89
N PRO A 127 -4.48 -5.52 -7.16
CA PRO A 127 -3.67 -4.38 -7.56
C PRO A 127 -2.86 -4.70 -8.83
N HIS A 128 -2.31 -3.67 -9.48
CA HIS A 128 -1.51 -3.86 -10.69
C HIS A 128 -0.12 -4.45 -10.38
N GLU A 129 0.37 -4.21 -9.17
CA GLU A 129 1.62 -4.71 -8.65
C GLU A 129 1.48 -6.20 -8.32
N GLN A 130 2.21 -7.06 -9.03
CA GLN A 130 2.07 -8.51 -8.92
C GLN A 130 2.21 -9.03 -7.49
N GLU A 131 3.15 -8.48 -6.71
CA GLU A 131 3.38 -8.89 -5.33
C GLU A 131 2.19 -8.54 -4.42
N LEU A 132 1.51 -7.41 -4.68
CA LEU A 132 0.29 -7.03 -3.96
C LEU A 132 -0.93 -7.78 -4.48
N ALA A 133 -0.96 -8.13 -5.77
CA ALA A 133 -1.98 -8.99 -6.36
C ALA A 133 -1.95 -10.39 -5.74
N ALA A 134 -0.76 -11.00 -5.64
CA ALA A 134 -0.59 -12.29 -4.98
C ALA A 134 -1.08 -12.26 -3.52
N LEU A 135 -0.75 -11.19 -2.77
CA LEU A 135 -1.24 -11.03 -1.40
C LEU A 135 -2.77 -10.87 -1.34
N ALA A 136 -3.36 -10.13 -2.29
CA ALA A 136 -4.81 -10.00 -2.38
C ALA A 136 -5.49 -11.35 -2.72
N GLU A 137 -4.88 -12.16 -3.59
CA GLU A 137 -5.34 -13.52 -3.90
C GLU A 137 -5.32 -14.42 -2.65
N ASP A 138 -4.21 -14.41 -1.90
CA ASP A 138 -4.08 -15.20 -0.67
C ASP A 138 -5.15 -14.82 0.36
N ILE A 139 -5.46 -13.53 0.52
CA ILE A 139 -6.51 -13.05 1.42
C ILE A 139 -7.91 -13.45 0.93
N ASN A 140 -8.17 -13.39 -0.37
CA ASN A 140 -9.44 -13.85 -0.94
C ASN A 140 -9.63 -15.36 -0.74
N LEU A 141 -8.56 -16.15 -0.95
CA LEU A 141 -8.57 -17.60 -0.72
C LEU A 141 -8.83 -17.93 0.76
N LEU A 142 -8.22 -17.16 1.68
CA LEU A 142 -8.47 -17.28 3.11
C LEU A 142 -9.93 -16.98 3.45
N GLY A 143 -10.49 -15.88 2.91
CA GLY A 143 -11.89 -15.51 3.10
C GLY A 143 -12.84 -16.62 2.67
N HIS A 144 -12.63 -17.16 1.47
CA HIS A 144 -13.43 -18.27 0.95
C HIS A 144 -13.31 -19.54 1.82
N SER A 145 -12.11 -19.88 2.29
CA SER A 145 -11.89 -21.05 3.16
C SER A 145 -12.62 -20.91 4.51
N LEU A 146 -12.61 -19.71 5.09
CA LEU A 146 -13.35 -19.40 6.31
C LEU A 146 -14.87 -19.49 6.08
N GLN A 147 -15.37 -18.93 4.98
CA GLN A 147 -16.79 -19.01 4.61
C GLN A 147 -17.25 -20.47 4.47
N GLN A 148 -16.47 -21.31 3.80
CA GLN A 148 -16.77 -22.74 3.66
C GLN A 148 -16.80 -23.45 5.02
N THR A 149 -15.86 -23.11 5.91
CA THR A 149 -15.79 -23.69 7.26
C THR A 149 -17.02 -23.32 8.08
N GLU A 150 -17.41 -22.04 8.07
CA GLU A 150 -18.60 -21.57 8.79
C GLU A 150 -19.89 -22.16 8.20
N THR A 151 -19.98 -22.27 6.88
CA THR A 151 -21.13 -22.90 6.21
C THR A 151 -21.29 -24.36 6.62
N ARG A 152 -20.18 -25.11 6.72
CA ARG A 152 -20.18 -26.50 7.21
C ARG A 152 -20.61 -26.56 8.66
N ARG A 153 -20.08 -25.68 9.51
CA ARG A 153 -20.45 -25.59 10.93
C ARG A 153 -21.95 -25.36 11.11
N VAL A 154 -22.52 -24.36 10.42
CA VAL A 154 -23.96 -24.05 10.49
C VAL A 154 -24.80 -25.23 10.00
N ARG A 155 -24.39 -25.91 8.93
CA ARG A 155 -25.08 -27.11 8.44
C ARG A 155 -25.08 -28.23 9.48
N LEU A 156 -23.91 -28.54 10.05
CA LEU A 156 -23.78 -29.59 11.08
C LEU A 156 -24.67 -29.29 12.29
N LEU A 157 -24.69 -28.03 12.76
CA LEU A 157 -25.58 -27.62 13.84
C LEU A 157 -27.06 -27.82 13.49
N GLY A 158 -27.45 -27.57 12.23
CA GLY A 158 -28.80 -27.83 11.74
C GLY A 158 -29.15 -29.32 11.69
N GLU A 159 -28.23 -30.16 11.22
CA GLU A 159 -28.39 -31.62 11.18
C GLU A 159 -28.53 -32.21 12.59
N VAL A 160 -27.65 -31.82 13.51
CA VAL A 160 -27.71 -32.21 14.93
C VAL A 160 -29.03 -31.79 15.56
N ALA A 161 -29.47 -30.54 15.35
CA ALA A 161 -30.74 -30.06 15.89
C ALA A 161 -31.94 -30.86 15.36
N HIS A 162 -31.89 -31.29 14.10
CA HIS A 162 -32.92 -32.14 13.51
C HIS A 162 -32.92 -33.55 14.13
N GLU A 163 -31.73 -34.16 14.26
CA GLU A 163 -31.58 -35.49 14.88
C GLU A 163 -31.96 -35.50 16.36
N MET A 164 -31.80 -34.40 17.09
CA MET A 164 -32.25 -34.27 18.49
C MET A 164 -33.77 -34.09 18.62
N ARG A 165 -34.41 -33.41 17.65
CA ARG A 165 -35.85 -33.08 17.71
C ARG A 165 -36.73 -34.32 17.72
N THR A 166 -36.42 -35.31 16.88
CA THR A 166 -37.18 -36.57 16.77
C THR A 166 -37.23 -37.32 18.11
N PRO A 167 -36.09 -37.61 18.78
CA PRO A 167 -36.06 -38.16 20.13
C PRO A 167 -36.91 -37.41 21.13
N LEU A 168 -36.75 -36.09 21.17
CA LEU A 168 -37.44 -35.22 22.13
C LEU A 168 -38.96 -35.27 21.90
N THR A 169 -39.40 -35.25 20.64
CA THR A 169 -40.83 -35.33 20.31
C THR A 169 -41.43 -36.66 20.75
N VAL A 170 -40.68 -37.77 20.64
CA VAL A 170 -41.14 -39.09 21.11
C VAL A 170 -41.23 -39.13 22.63
N ILE A 171 -40.24 -38.57 23.33
CA ILE A 171 -40.24 -38.47 24.79
C ILE A 171 -41.43 -37.62 25.25
N ASP A 172 -41.61 -36.42 24.70
CA ASP A 172 -42.70 -35.51 25.04
C ASP A 172 -44.06 -36.17 24.80
N ALA A 173 -44.30 -36.74 23.62
CA ALA A 173 -45.56 -37.40 23.31
C ALA A 173 -45.86 -38.59 24.24
N THR A 174 -44.83 -39.35 24.62
CA THR A 174 -44.98 -40.50 25.54
C THR A 174 -45.31 -40.03 26.96
N VAL A 175 -44.62 -39.00 27.44
CA VAL A 175 -44.83 -38.45 28.79
C VAL A 175 -46.17 -37.71 28.88
N GLU A 176 -46.50 -36.90 27.88
CA GLU A 176 -47.78 -36.16 27.83
C GLU A 176 -48.96 -37.13 27.74
N GLY A 177 -48.86 -38.19 26.92
CA GLY A 177 -49.85 -39.26 26.91
C GLY A 177 -50.03 -39.95 28.26
N MET A 178 -48.97 -40.07 29.08
CA MET A 178 -49.09 -40.61 30.44
C MET A 178 -49.78 -39.64 31.39
N ILE A 179 -49.46 -38.34 31.29
CA ILE A 179 -50.07 -37.29 32.12
C ILE A 179 -51.57 -37.18 31.83
N ASP A 180 -51.96 -37.24 30.56
CA ASP A 180 -53.35 -37.18 30.11
C ASP A 180 -54.14 -38.47 30.36
N GLY A 181 -53.47 -39.52 30.88
CA GLY A 181 -54.07 -40.83 31.13
C GLY A 181 -54.38 -41.66 29.88
N LEU A 182 -53.94 -41.20 28.71
CA LEU A 182 -54.09 -41.90 27.42
C LEU A 182 -53.11 -43.07 27.25
N VAL A 183 -51.96 -43.01 27.94
CA VAL A 183 -50.89 -44.02 27.93
C VAL A 183 -50.62 -44.48 29.36
N ALA A 184 -50.75 -45.77 29.66
CA ALA A 184 -50.43 -46.27 31.00
C ALA A 184 -48.91 -46.21 31.26
N PRO A 185 -48.44 -45.81 32.46
CA PRO A 185 -47.02 -45.75 32.81
C PRO A 185 -46.44 -47.15 33.09
N THR A 186 -46.43 -48.01 32.07
CA THR A 186 -45.91 -49.37 32.14
C THR A 186 -44.38 -49.38 32.02
N PRO A 187 -43.71 -50.45 32.49
CA PRO A 187 -42.27 -50.62 32.29
C PRO A 187 -41.83 -50.51 30.82
N GLU A 188 -42.67 -50.92 29.87
CA GLU A 188 -42.40 -50.81 28.43
C GLU A 188 -42.36 -49.36 27.95
N HIS A 189 -43.34 -48.53 28.33
CA HIS A 189 -43.36 -47.13 27.93
C HIS A 189 -42.25 -46.30 28.60
N LEU A 190 -41.96 -46.57 29.88
CA LEU A 190 -40.81 -45.98 30.57
C LEU A 190 -39.47 -46.46 29.98
N GLY A 191 -39.40 -47.72 29.53
CA GLY A 191 -38.28 -48.26 28.78
C GLY A 191 -38.03 -47.50 27.48
N ARG A 192 -39.10 -47.18 26.74
CA ARG A 192 -39.04 -46.40 25.49
C ARG A 192 -38.48 -44.98 25.72
N VAL A 193 -38.92 -44.29 26.77
CA VAL A 193 -38.35 -42.98 27.16
C VAL A 193 -36.87 -43.11 27.53
N SER A 194 -36.50 -44.15 28.28
CA SER A 194 -35.11 -44.43 28.66
C SER A 194 -34.21 -44.73 27.46
N ASP A 195 -34.71 -45.47 26.46
CA ASP A 195 -33.99 -45.74 25.22
C ASP A 195 -33.69 -44.46 24.44
N GLU A 196 -34.65 -43.54 24.39
CA GLU A 196 -34.53 -42.30 23.64
C GLU A 196 -33.63 -41.28 24.34
N LEU A 197 -33.69 -41.21 25.69
CA LEU A 197 -32.69 -40.49 26.49
C LEU A 197 -31.27 -41.03 26.27
N ARG A 198 -31.11 -42.36 26.18
CA ARG A 198 -29.82 -42.99 25.86
C ARG A 198 -29.36 -42.62 24.44
N ARG A 199 -30.28 -42.48 23.48
CA ARG A 199 -29.98 -42.05 22.11
C ARG A 199 -29.51 -40.60 22.05
N LEU A 200 -30.21 -39.69 22.74
CA LEU A 200 -29.78 -38.29 22.89
C LEU A 200 -28.41 -38.16 23.57
N ARG A 201 -28.15 -38.97 24.59
CA ARG A 201 -26.86 -38.97 25.29
C ARG A 201 -25.71 -39.40 24.38
N ARG A 202 -25.89 -40.47 23.58
CA ARG A 202 -24.88 -40.88 22.59
C ARG A 202 -24.60 -39.77 21.57
N LEU A 203 -25.65 -39.11 21.07
CA LEU A 203 -25.47 -38.00 20.13
C LEU A 203 -24.69 -36.83 20.77
N SER A 204 -24.96 -36.52 22.04
CA SER A 204 -24.19 -35.51 22.79
C SER A 204 -22.74 -35.93 23.02
N ASP A 205 -22.49 -37.21 23.30
CA ASP A 205 -21.14 -37.75 23.49
C ASP A 205 -20.35 -37.72 22.17
N ASP A 206 -21.01 -37.95 21.03
CA ASP A 206 -20.41 -37.87 19.68
C ASP A 206 -20.06 -36.42 19.28
N LEU A 207 -20.62 -35.42 19.97
CA LEU A 207 -20.41 -33.98 19.72
C LEU A 207 -19.41 -33.31 20.68
N SER A 208 -19.02 -34.01 21.76
CA SER A 208 -18.07 -33.53 22.79
C SER A 208 -16.62 -33.87 22.46
#